data_AF-A0A1Y4AUQ8-F1
#
_entry.id   AF-A0A1Y4AUQ8-F1
#
_cell.length_a   1.000
_cell.length_b   1.000
_cell.length_c   1.000
_cell.angle_alpha   90.00
_cell.angle_beta   90.00
_cell.angle_gamma   90.00
#
_symmetry.space_group_name_H-M   'P 1'
#
loop_
_entity.id
_entity.type
_entity.pdbx_description
1 polymer ?
#
loop_
_entity_poly.entity_id
_entity_poly.type
_entity_poly.pdbx_seq_one_letter_code
_entity_poly.pdbx_strand_id
1 'polypeptide(L)' 'MIREVKMYEAVCDRCGKSSRTKYKTRDFVDICVEVDENWVKIDNLNYCPDCYEYDKETNEYKPKKKLRNDSTGID' A
#
# COMPACT_ATOMS: atom_id res chain seq x y z
N MET A 1 28.67 1.08 -16.66
CA MET A 1 29.11 1.05 -15.24
C MET A 1 27.87 0.81 -14.39
N ILE A 2 27.91 -0.22 -13.53
CA ILE A 2 26.84 -0.54 -12.59
C ILE A 2 27.39 -0.29 -11.19
N ARG A 3 26.61 0.32 -10.30
CA ARG A 3 26.99 0.57 -8.91
C ARG A 3 25.86 0.19 -7.98
N GLU A 4 26.22 -0.23 -6.77
CA GLU A 4 25.27 -0.45 -5.70
C GLU A 4 24.72 0.89 -5.18
N VAL A 5 23.42 0.91 -4.87
CA VAL A 5 22.75 2.07 -4.26
C VAL A 5 21.74 1.58 -3.22
N LYS A 6 21.56 2.37 -2.16
CA LYS A 6 20.48 2.17 -1.19
C LYS A 6 19.19 2.79 -1.72
N MET A 7 18.10 2.03 -1.64
CA MET A 7 16.75 2.47 -2.00
C MET A 7 15.79 2.13 -0.86
N TYR A 8 14.68 2.86 -0.79
CA TYR A 8 13.62 2.71 0.19
C TYR A 8 12.31 2.40 -0.53
N GLU A 9 11.42 1.65 0.11
CA GLU A 9 10.09 1.32 -0.38
C GLU A 9 9.07 1.45 0.75
N ALA A 10 7.80 1.69 0.42
CA ALA A 10 6.74 1.58 1.40
C ALA A 10 6.34 0.10 1.53
N VAL A 11 5.97 -0.32 2.74
CA VAL A 11 5.46 -1.66 2.99
C VAL A 11 4.09 -1.50 3.64
N CYS A 12 3.10 -2.22 3.13
CA CYS A 12 1.74 -2.13 3.64
C CYS A 12 1.64 -2.83 5.00
N ASP A 13 1.26 -2.10 6.05
CA ASP A 13 1.16 -2.61 7.42
C ASP A 13 0.06 -3.68 7.58
N ARG A 14 -0.87 -3.82 6.61
CA ARG A 14 -1.91 -4.86 6.62
C ARG A 14 -1.52 -6.15 5.88
N CYS A 15 -0.86 -6.04 4.73
CA CYS A 15 -0.61 -7.21 3.86
C CYS A 15 0.86 -7.49 3.57
N GLY A 16 1.79 -6.63 4.01
CA GLY A 16 3.22 -6.78 3.80
C GLY A 16 3.70 -6.58 2.36
N LYS A 17 2.82 -6.27 1.40
CA LYS A 17 3.22 -5.95 0.03
C LYS A 17 4.01 -4.64 0.01
N SER A 18 5.06 -4.58 -0.79
CA SER A 18 5.82 -3.36 -1.04
C SER A 18 5.15 -2.44 -2.07
N SER A 19 5.52 -1.16 -2.08
CA SER A 19 5.22 -0.25 -3.19
C SER A 19 5.86 -0.74 -4.48
N ARG A 20 5.28 -0.37 -5.62
CA ARG A 20 5.81 -0.73 -6.94
C ARG A 20 7.13 -0.01 -7.21
N THR A 21 7.22 1.23 -6.73
CA THR A 21 8.39 2.09 -6.94
C THR A 21 9.24 2.18 -5.68
N LYS A 22 10.56 2.20 -5.87
CA LYS A 22 11.55 2.43 -4.81
C LYS A 22 12.20 3.79 -5.00
N TYR A 23 12.51 4.48 -3.90
CA TYR A 23 13.00 5.85 -3.90
C TYR A 23 14.34 5.97 -3.15
N LYS A 24 15.09 7.04 -3.40
CA LYS A 24 16.42 7.24 -2.80
C LYS A 24 16.38 7.72 -1.34
N THR A 25 15.27 8.28 -0.89
CA THR A 25 15.11 8.80 0.47
C THR A 25 13.75 8.36 1.03
N ARG A 26 13.69 8.20 2.36
CA ARG A 26 12.45 7.84 3.06
C ARG A 26 11.34 8.89 2.84
N ASP A 27 11.68 10.16 2.92
CA ASP A 27 10.69 11.24 2.79
C ASP A 27 10.01 11.27 1.41
N PHE A 28 10.76 10.89 0.35
CA PHE A 28 10.17 10.74 -0.98
C PHE A 28 9.23 9.54 -1.08
N VAL A 29 9.49 8.45 -0.34
CA VAL A 29 8.60 7.29 -0.33
C VAL A 29 7.21 7.71 0.15
N ASP A 30 7.12 8.34 1.32
CA ASP A 30 5.83 8.69 1.94
C ASP A 30 4.98 9.58 0.99
N ILE A 31 5.59 10.59 0.36
CA ILE A 31 4.89 11.50 -0.55
C ILE A 31 4.49 10.80 -1.86
N CYS A 32 5.43 10.08 -2.48
CA CYS A 32 5.19 9.54 -3.82
C CYS A 32 4.25 8.33 -3.81
N VAL A 33 4.27 7.48 -2.78
CA VAL A 33 3.32 6.34 -2.74
C VAL A 33 1.88 6.78 -2.53
N GLU A 34 1.67 7.89 -1.81
CA GLU A 34 0.35 8.51 -1.67
C GLU A 34 -0.15 9.04 -3.02
N VAL A 35 0.66 9.83 -3.72
CA VAL A 35 0.28 10.51 -4.96
C VAL A 35 0.25 9.58 -6.18
N ASP A 36 1.28 8.74 -6.37
CA ASP A 36 1.47 7.95 -7.59
C ASP A 36 0.85 6.55 -7.51
N GLU A 37 0.69 6.02 -6.28
CA GLU A 37 0.23 4.65 -6.06
C GLU A 37 -1.06 4.55 -5.23
N ASN A 38 -1.67 5.68 -4.85
CA ASN A 38 -2.89 5.74 -4.04
C ASN A 38 -2.80 4.98 -2.71
N TRP A 39 -1.63 5.02 -2.08
CA TRP A 39 -1.49 4.56 -0.70
C TRP A 39 -2.08 5.59 0.26
N VAL A 40 -2.50 5.14 1.44
CA VAL A 40 -3.00 6.02 2.49
C VAL A 40 -2.21 5.82 3.77
N LYS A 41 -1.93 6.92 4.46
CA LYS A 41 -1.33 6.92 5.79
C LYS A 41 -2.40 7.19 6.85
N ILE A 42 -2.58 6.26 7.78
CA ILE A 42 -3.55 6.35 8.89
C ILE A 42 -2.79 6.01 10.17
N ASP A 43 -2.79 6.91 11.15
CA ASP A 43 -2.09 6.74 12.43
C ASP A 43 -0.60 6.32 12.28
N ASN A 44 0.12 6.96 11.35
CA ASN A 44 1.50 6.65 10.97
C ASN A 44 1.75 5.27 10.34
N LEU A 45 0.70 4.51 10.03
CA LEU A 45 0.78 3.25 9.30
C LEU A 45 0.43 3.48 7.82
N ASN A 46 1.11 2.76 6.93
CA ASN A 46 0.96 2.85 5.48
C ASN A 46 0.11 1.70 4.95
N TYR A 47 -0.91 2.01 4.16
CA TYR A 47 -1.81 1.02 3.58
C TYR A 47 -1.90 1.15 2.06
N CYS A 48 -1.72 0.03 1.37
CA CYS A 48 -1.85 -0.03 -0.08
C CYS A 48 -3.33 0.03 -0.52
N PRO A 49 -3.61 0.42 -1.79
CA PRO A 49 -4.98 0.51 -2.32
C PRO A 49 -5.69 -0.84 -2.44
N ASP A 50 -4.99 -1.98 -2.32
CA ASP A 50 -5.63 -3.31 -2.22
C ASP A 50 -6.24 -3.55 -0.83
N CYS A 51 -5.73 -2.86 0.19
CA CYS A 51 -6.08 -3.08 1.59
C CYS A 51 -7.06 -2.04 2.13
N TYR A 52 -6.99 -0.80 1.65
CA TYR A 52 -7.86 0.30 2.05
C TYR A 52 -8.40 1.02 0.82
N GLU A 53 -9.60 1.58 0.94
CA GLU A 53 -10.21 2.47 -0.05
C GLU A 53 -10.86 3.65 0.63
N TYR A 54 -10.93 4.76 -0.10
CA TYR A 54 -11.69 5.92 0.31
C TYR A 54 -13.18 5.70 0.05
N ASP A 55 -13.98 5.73 1.12
CA ASP A 55 -15.42 5.69 1.09
C ASP A 55 -15.98 7.12 1.02
N LYS A 56 -16.60 7.45 -0.12
CA LYS A 56 -17.19 8.77 -0.37
C LYS A 56 -18.42 9.05 0.48
N GLU A 57 -19.16 8.03 0.93
CA GLU A 57 -20.40 8.22 1.69
C GLU A 57 -20.09 8.69 3.12
N THR A 58 -19.05 8.12 3.72
CA THR A 58 -18.61 8.51 5.07
C THR A 58 -17.43 9.47 5.08
N ASN A 59 -16.86 9.80 3.92
CA ASN A 59 -15.68 10.65 3.78
C ASN A 59 -14.47 10.12 4.59
N GLU A 60 -14.26 8.79 4.57
CA GLU A 60 -13.24 8.12 5.37
C GLU A 60 -12.55 7.00 4.58
N TYR A 61 -11.30 6.69 4.92
CA TYR A 61 -10.65 5.48 4.41
C TYR A 61 -11.05 4.26 5.23
N LYS A 62 -11.54 3.22 4.54
CA LYS A 62 -11.98 1.97 5.16
C LYS A 62 -11.15 0.78 4.67
N PRO A 63 -10.94 -0.24 5.52
CA PRO A 63 -10.34 -1.48 5.07
C PRO A 63 -11.25 -2.12 4.01
N LYS A 64 -10.68 -2.47 2.86
CA LYS A 64 -11.38 -3.32 1.89
C LYS A 64 -11.73 -4.64 2.55
N LYS A 65 -12.97 -5.09 2.35
CA LYS A 65 -13.34 -6.47 2.67
C LYS A 65 -12.43 -7.36 1.83
N LYS A 66 -11.64 -8.22 2.48
CA LYS A 66 -10.95 -9.27 1.73
C LYS A 66 -12.04 -10.06 1.04
N LEU A 67 -12.01 -10.15 -0.28
CA LEU A 67 -12.78 -11.16 -0.97
C LEU A 67 -12.33 -12.48 -0.33
N ARG A 68 -13.22 -13.13 0.42
CA ARG A 68 -13.01 -14.55 0.67
C ARG A 68 -13.02 -15.14 -0.73
N ASN A 69 -11.89 -15.67 -1.17
CA ASN A 69 -11.96 -16.74 -2.14
C ASN A 69 -12.60 -17.90 -1.38
N ASP A 70 -13.92 -17.87 -1.25
CA ASP A 70 -14.72 -19.05 -1.01
C ASP A 70 -14.66 -19.85 -2.32
N SER A 71 -13.48 -20.38 -2.65
CA SER A 71 -13.35 -21.59 -3.44
C SER A 71 -13.81 -22.74 -2.54
N THR A 72 -15.11 -22.77 -2.24
CA THR A 72 -15.76 -23.95 -1.73
C THR A 72 -15.91 -24.95 -2.87
N GLY A 73 -15.20 -26.08 -2.73
CA GLY A 73 -15.60 -27.39 -3.25
C GLY A 73 -14.98 -27.81 -4.58
N ILE A 74 -14.24 -28.92 -4.60
CA ILE A 74 -14.72 -30.26 -5.01
C ILE A 74 -13.58 -31.26 -4.72
N ASP A 75 -13.96 -32.31 -3.97
CA ASP A 75 -13.39 -33.67 -3.77
C ASP A 75 -11.90 -33.89 -3.47
#